data_AF-A0A3S2PSH9-F1
#
_entry.id   AF-A0A3S2PSH9-F1
#
_cell.length_a   1.000
_cell.length_b   1.000
_cell.length_c   1.000
_cell.angle_alpha   90.00
_cell.angle_beta   90.00
_cell.angle_gamma   90.00
#
_symmetry.space_group_name_H-M   'P 1'
#
loop_
_entity.id
_entity.type
_entity.pdbx_description
1 polymer ?
#
loop_
_entity_poly.entity_id
_entity_poly.type
_entity_poly.pdbx_seq_one_letter_code
_entity_poly.pdbx_strand_id
1 'polypeptide(L)'
;MYFGLSFSRVGADFRGQLAPMFQLVAADAFRGAVQEAADKFQEDMNMYTLIALPSVLGGALPPSAPGVQPGTLQPPMVLLDFPPLACFLNSVLSAFNDLRLCCPLGLAHDVTLCLQDAAHTVTHQILAFHRAEAAAFSSREAELFSQFCSAYAEDLLPFLNRCLQLLFPPAQLALVLGVPASQLARFDGLGCIDVAAVLQPLDFLLSQKEEPAPPEITAELSSLGVETQLPESEPTRSSPPDCEPTADQQPDE
;
A
#
# COMPACT_ATOMS: atom_id res chain seq x y z
N MET A 1 26.15 30.89 5.27
CA MET A 1 25.55 32.07 5.91
C MET A 1 26.47 33.29 5.75
N TYR A 2 26.03 34.32 5.02
CA TYR A 2 26.79 35.55 4.77
C TYR A 2 27.12 36.31 6.07
N PHE A 3 26.19 36.33 7.03
CA PHE A 3 26.36 37.00 8.31
C PHE A 3 27.58 36.52 9.11
N GLY A 4 27.74 35.21 9.28
CA GLY A 4 28.91 34.66 9.99
C GLY A 4 30.24 34.81 9.25
N LEU A 5 30.22 34.88 7.91
CA LEU A 5 31.40 35.20 7.09
C LEU A 5 31.89 36.64 7.30
N SER A 6 30.97 37.58 7.55
CA SER A 6 31.33 38.97 7.82
C SER A 6 32.00 39.13 9.19
N PHE A 7 31.53 38.41 10.21
CA PHE A 7 32.10 38.46 11.56
C PHE A 7 33.37 37.62 11.73
N SER A 8 33.65 36.65 10.85
CA SER A 8 34.93 35.91 10.90
C SER A 8 36.14 36.82 10.69
N ARG A 9 35.98 37.94 9.97
CA ARG A 9 37.04 38.96 9.76
C ARG A 9 37.44 39.68 11.05
N VAL A 10 36.57 39.69 12.06
CA VAL A 10 36.85 40.27 13.40
C VAL A 10 37.05 39.18 14.46
N GLY A 11 37.29 37.92 14.04
CA GLY A 11 37.54 36.79 14.93
C GLY A 11 36.28 36.18 15.56
N ALA A 12 35.08 36.62 15.18
CA ALA A 12 33.81 36.12 15.71
C ALA A 12 33.11 35.19 14.70
N ASP A 13 33.67 34.00 14.44
CA ASP A 13 33.03 33.00 13.59
C ASP A 13 32.17 32.02 14.38
N PHE A 14 30.85 32.23 14.38
CA PHE A 14 29.87 31.36 15.04
C PHE A 14 29.09 30.47 14.06
N ARG A 15 29.52 30.36 12.78
CA ARG A 15 28.81 29.54 11.78
C ARG A 15 28.67 28.07 12.20
N GLY A 16 29.68 27.54 12.88
CA GLY A 16 29.65 26.17 13.44
C GLY A 16 28.66 26.01 14.60
N GLN A 17 28.31 27.08 15.30
CA GLN A 17 27.36 27.05 16.42
C GLN A 17 25.91 27.29 15.98
N LEU A 18 25.70 27.98 14.85
CA LEU A 18 24.35 28.24 14.33
C LEU A 18 23.72 27.01 13.69
N ALA A 19 24.50 26.21 12.95
CA ALA A 19 23.95 25.08 12.20
C ALA A 19 23.19 24.06 13.08
N PRO A 20 23.70 23.65 14.27
CA PRO A 20 22.96 22.79 15.19
C PRO A 20 21.64 23.41 15.68
N MET A 21 21.59 24.73 15.92
CA MET A 21 20.36 25.38 16.37
C MET A 21 19.27 25.35 15.29
N PHE A 22 19.62 25.60 14.02
CA PHE A 22 18.67 25.49 12.92
C PHE A 22 18.23 24.04 12.68
N GLN A 23 19.15 23.08 12.84
CA GLN A 23 18.84 21.65 12.75
C GLN A 23 17.79 21.24 13.78
N LEU A 24 17.97 21.64 15.05
CA LEU A 24 17.03 21.33 16.12
C LEU A 24 15.64 21.91 15.83
N VAL A 25 15.55 23.19 15.48
CA VAL A 25 14.26 23.84 15.18
C VAL A 25 13.57 23.21 13.97
N ALA A 26 14.32 22.85 12.92
CA ALA A 26 13.77 22.18 11.75
C ALA A 26 13.27 20.76 12.08
N ALA A 27 13.99 20.02 12.91
CA ALA A 27 13.58 18.70 13.38
C ALA A 27 12.31 18.77 14.25
N ASP A 28 12.23 19.71 15.19
CA ASP A 28 11.08 19.91 16.05
C ASP A 28 9.84 20.35 15.27
N ALA A 29 10.00 21.27 14.31
CA ALA A 29 8.92 21.71 13.45
C ALA A 29 8.38 20.56 12.58
N PHE A 30 9.28 19.77 11.98
CA PHE A 30 8.89 18.60 11.20
C PHE A 30 8.18 17.56 12.05
N ARG A 31 8.72 17.26 13.25
CA ARG A 31 8.12 16.32 14.20
C ARG A 31 6.73 16.76 14.64
N GLY A 32 6.56 18.04 14.97
CA GLY A 32 5.26 18.60 15.32
C GLY A 32 4.24 18.47 14.19
N ALA A 33 4.63 18.83 12.97
CA ALA A 33 3.73 18.75 11.81
C ALA A 33 3.32 17.30 11.46
N VAL A 34 4.26 16.34 11.58
CA VAL A 34 3.97 14.92 11.32
C VAL A 34 3.12 14.30 12.43
N GLN A 35 3.35 14.68 13.69
CA GLN A 35 2.50 14.24 14.80
C GLN A 35 1.08 14.79 14.65
N GLU A 36 0.93 16.08 14.34
CA GLU A 36 -0.38 16.69 14.07
C GLU A 36 -1.08 15.99 12.89
N ALA A 37 -0.35 15.58 11.85
CA ALA A 37 -0.90 14.81 10.76
C ALA A 37 -1.44 13.43 11.23
N ALA A 38 -0.72 12.74 12.11
CA ALA A 38 -1.15 11.46 12.66
C ALA A 38 -2.33 11.59 13.64
N ASP A 39 -2.39 12.66 14.42
CA ASP A 39 -3.50 12.96 15.32
C ASP A 39 -4.76 13.31 14.50
N LYS A 40 -4.61 14.14 13.47
CA LYS A 40 -5.70 14.46 12.54
C LYS A 40 -6.20 13.23 11.79
N PHE A 41 -5.31 12.32 11.40
CA PHE A 41 -5.73 11.05 10.79
C PHE A 41 -6.66 10.25 11.72
N GLN A 42 -6.42 10.29 13.03
CA GLN A 42 -7.31 9.65 14.01
C GLN A 42 -8.69 10.29 14.02
N GLU A 43 -8.75 11.62 14.02
CA GLU A 43 -10.01 12.37 13.96
C GLU A 43 -10.78 12.07 12.68
N ASP A 44 -10.08 12.09 11.53
CA ASP A 44 -10.64 11.76 10.23
C ASP A 44 -11.17 10.31 10.21
N MET A 45 -10.44 9.36 10.82
CA MET A 45 -10.87 7.97 10.92
C MET A 45 -12.11 7.79 11.82
N ASN A 46 -12.24 8.56 12.90
CA ASN A 46 -13.42 8.51 13.78
C ASN A 46 -14.69 9.01 13.08
N MET A 47 -14.55 9.94 12.12
CA MET A 47 -15.65 10.44 11.30
C MET A 47 -15.86 9.64 10.01
N TYR A 48 -14.93 8.74 9.69
CA TYR A 48 -14.92 8.03 8.43
C TYR A 48 -16.00 6.96 8.40
N THR A 49 -16.83 7.00 7.36
CA THR A 49 -17.76 5.92 7.05
C THR A 49 -17.29 5.25 5.75
N LEU A 50 -17.23 3.92 5.74
CA LEU A 50 -16.85 3.11 4.57
C LEU A 50 -17.96 3.08 3.51
N ILE A 51 -18.45 4.25 3.11
CA ILE A 51 -19.41 4.38 2.02
C ILE A 51 -18.59 4.49 0.75
N ALA A 52 -18.85 3.59 -0.22
CA ALA A 52 -18.35 3.79 -1.57
C ALA A 52 -18.83 5.16 -2.05
N LEU A 53 -17.94 6.14 -2.11
CA LEU A 53 -18.28 7.39 -2.77
C LEU A 53 -18.62 7.00 -4.21
N PRO A 54 -19.82 7.29 -4.73
CA PRO A 54 -20.11 7.00 -6.12
C PRO A 54 -19.01 7.69 -6.93
N SER A 55 -18.40 6.98 -7.88
CA SER A 55 -17.37 7.50 -8.78
C SER A 55 -17.91 8.65 -9.64
N VAL A 56 -18.23 9.79 -9.03
CA VAL A 56 -18.80 10.98 -9.69
C VAL A 56 -17.68 11.85 -10.26
N LEU A 57 -16.42 11.44 -10.15
CA LEU A 57 -15.31 12.00 -10.93
C LEU A 57 -14.88 11.13 -12.12
N GLY A 58 -15.72 10.19 -12.57
CA GLY A 58 -15.53 9.46 -13.84
C GLY A 58 -15.87 10.28 -15.10
N GLY A 59 -16.13 11.58 -14.99
CA GLY A 59 -16.65 12.44 -16.07
C GLY A 59 -15.70 13.51 -16.62
N ALA A 60 -14.51 13.68 -16.04
CA ALA A 60 -13.50 14.56 -16.60
C ALA A 60 -12.13 13.91 -16.41
N LEU A 61 -11.68 13.15 -17.41
CA LEU A 61 -10.26 12.92 -17.59
C LEU A 61 -9.59 14.30 -17.55
N PRO A 62 -8.70 14.62 -16.59
CA PRO A 62 -7.75 15.69 -16.84
C PRO A 62 -7.02 15.32 -18.14
N PRO A 63 -6.72 16.29 -19.03
CA PRO A 63 -5.95 16.00 -20.23
C PRO A 63 -4.71 15.22 -19.80
N SER A 64 -4.51 14.05 -20.41
CA SER A 64 -3.32 13.24 -20.18
C SER A 64 -2.11 14.16 -20.23
N ALA A 65 -1.47 14.36 -19.08
CA ALA A 65 -0.28 15.19 -19.01
C ALA A 65 0.75 14.58 -19.99
N PRO A 66 1.36 15.39 -20.87
CA PRO A 66 2.29 14.88 -21.87
C PRO A 66 3.54 14.34 -21.16
N GLY A 67 3.72 13.02 -21.22
CA GLY A 67 4.95 12.32 -20.85
C GLY A 67 5.16 12.15 -19.35
N VAL A 68 5.15 10.90 -18.89
CA VAL A 68 5.78 10.50 -17.63
C VAL A 68 7.26 10.85 -17.73
N GLN A 69 7.64 12.01 -17.17
CA GLN A 69 9.04 12.35 -16.97
C GLN A 69 9.52 11.55 -15.75
N PRO A 70 10.65 10.82 -15.83
CA PRO A 70 11.27 10.22 -14.66
C PRO A 70 11.63 11.33 -13.66
N GLY A 71 10.80 11.51 -12.63
CA GLY A 71 11.01 12.55 -11.60
C GLY A 71 9.77 13.32 -11.16
N THR A 72 8.62 13.19 -11.82
CA THR A 72 7.38 13.82 -11.33
C THR A 72 6.79 12.99 -10.20
N LEU A 73 6.85 13.51 -8.96
CA LEU A 73 6.12 12.99 -7.81
C LEU A 73 4.63 13.29 -7.96
N GLN A 74 3.91 12.43 -8.67
CA GLN A 74 2.46 12.52 -8.72
C GLN A 74 1.87 11.66 -7.59
N PRO A 75 1.01 12.22 -6.72
CA PRO A 75 0.34 11.44 -5.68
C PRO A 75 -0.51 10.31 -6.29
N PRO A 76 -0.57 9.12 -5.67
CA PRO A 76 -1.42 8.03 -6.13
C PRO A 76 -2.90 8.45 -6.12
N MET A 77 -3.54 8.43 -7.29
CA MET A 77 -4.95 8.85 -7.44
C MET A 77 -5.92 7.94 -6.68
N VAL A 78 -5.54 6.69 -6.43
CA VAL A 78 -6.30 5.69 -5.65
C VAL A 78 -6.58 6.16 -4.22
N LEU A 79 -5.72 7.02 -3.65
CA LEU A 79 -5.91 7.57 -2.31
C LEU A 79 -7.09 8.54 -2.24
N LEU A 80 -7.57 9.09 -3.37
CA LEU A 80 -8.73 9.99 -3.38
C LEU A 80 -10.04 9.28 -3.00
N ASP A 81 -10.11 7.96 -3.18
CA ASP A 81 -11.23 7.15 -2.74
C ASP A 81 -11.23 6.93 -1.21
N PHE A 82 -10.11 7.25 -0.55
CA PHE A 82 -9.90 7.07 0.89
C PHE A 82 -9.46 8.40 1.55
N PRO A 83 -10.41 9.30 1.87
CA PRO A 83 -10.12 10.64 2.37
C PRO A 83 -9.13 10.71 3.54
N PRO A 84 -9.21 9.84 4.58
CA PRO A 84 -8.24 9.88 5.68
C PRO A 84 -6.79 9.69 5.20
N LEU A 85 -6.54 8.76 4.27
CA LEU A 85 -5.19 8.50 3.74
C LEU A 85 -4.69 9.68 2.89
N ALA A 86 -5.56 10.26 2.06
CA ALA A 86 -5.22 11.43 1.25
C ALA A 86 -4.92 12.66 2.12
N CYS A 87 -5.71 12.90 3.16
CA CYS A 87 -5.49 13.99 4.11
C CYS A 87 -4.16 13.83 4.86
N PHE A 88 -3.87 12.62 5.36
CA PHE A 88 -2.60 12.31 6.00
C PHE A 88 -1.41 12.53 5.05
N LEU A 89 -1.49 12.00 3.82
CA LEU A 89 -0.44 12.19 2.81
C LEU A 89 -0.16 13.67 2.56
N ASN A 90 -1.21 14.47 2.36
CA ASN A 90 -1.07 15.89 2.06
C ASN A 90 -0.43 16.65 3.22
N SER A 91 -0.76 16.32 4.47
CA SER A 91 -0.13 16.92 5.65
C SER A 91 1.36 16.57 5.72
N VAL A 92 1.73 15.30 5.49
CA VAL A 92 3.14 14.87 5.46
C VAL A 92 3.90 15.53 4.31
N LEU A 93 3.30 15.65 3.12
CA LEU A 93 3.90 16.36 1.99
C LEU A 93 4.11 17.85 2.30
N SER A 94 3.21 18.46 3.05
CA SER A 94 3.35 19.84 3.49
C SER A 94 4.55 19.98 4.44
N ALA A 95 4.69 19.07 5.40
CA ALA A 95 5.86 19.00 6.29
C ALA A 95 7.18 18.81 5.51
N PHE A 96 7.21 17.93 4.49
CA PHE A 96 8.38 17.80 3.61
C PHE A 96 8.67 19.08 2.81
N ASN A 97 7.64 19.76 2.33
CA ASN A 97 7.77 20.99 1.55
C ASN A 97 8.33 22.15 2.37
N ASP A 98 8.05 22.20 3.67
CA ASP A 98 8.63 23.18 4.58
C ASP A 98 10.08 22.83 4.93
N LEU A 99 10.35 21.55 5.23
CA LEU A 99 11.68 21.06 5.58
C LEU A 99 12.68 21.21 4.42
N ARG A 100 12.26 21.01 3.16
CA ARG A 100 13.18 21.08 1.99
C ARG A 100 13.88 22.44 1.85
N LEU A 101 13.31 23.52 2.40
CA LEU A 101 13.86 24.87 2.32
C LEU A 101 15.16 25.02 3.11
N CYS A 102 15.33 24.21 4.15
CA CYS A 102 16.48 24.27 5.05
C CYS A 102 17.09 22.89 5.37
N CYS A 103 16.71 21.85 4.61
CA CYS A 103 16.98 20.43 4.88
C CYS A 103 18.47 20.13 5.12
N PRO A 104 18.90 20.00 6.38
CA PRO A 104 20.25 19.61 6.73
C PRO A 104 20.36 18.09 6.56
N LEU A 105 21.36 17.60 5.84
CA LEU A 105 21.56 16.15 5.67
C LEU A 105 21.69 15.39 7.00
N GLY A 106 22.17 16.07 8.06
CA GLY A 106 22.26 15.50 9.40
C GLY A 106 20.91 15.11 10.01
N LEU A 107 19.79 15.64 9.50
CA LEU A 107 18.44 15.28 9.96
C LEU A 107 17.87 14.03 9.29
N ALA A 108 18.58 13.40 8.35
CA ALA A 108 18.07 12.25 7.61
C ALA A 108 17.57 11.14 8.53
N HIS A 109 18.32 10.84 9.59
CA HIS A 109 17.93 9.81 10.57
C HIS A 109 16.68 10.23 11.37
N ASP A 110 16.70 11.43 11.97
CA ASP A 110 15.61 11.92 12.81
C ASP A 110 14.28 12.03 12.04
N VAL A 111 14.35 12.49 10.79
CA VAL A 111 13.19 12.60 9.90
C VAL A 111 12.67 11.23 9.49
N THR A 112 13.55 10.28 9.21
CA THR A 112 13.17 8.89 8.89
C THR A 112 12.46 8.25 10.07
N LEU A 113 13.04 8.34 11.28
CA LEU A 113 12.43 7.80 12.50
C LEU A 113 11.08 8.44 12.79
N CYS A 114 11.00 9.76 12.73
CA CYS A 114 9.74 10.48 12.98
C CYS A 114 8.63 10.06 12.01
N LEU A 115 8.96 9.86 10.73
CA LEU A 115 8.01 9.41 9.73
C LEU A 115 7.59 7.95 9.95
N GLN A 116 8.53 7.10 10.35
CA GLN A 116 8.26 5.70 10.67
C GLN A 116 7.37 5.57 11.92
N ASP A 117 7.64 6.34 12.98
CA ASP A 117 6.81 6.38 14.19
C ASP A 117 5.38 6.83 13.87
N ALA A 118 5.22 7.84 13.01
CA ALA A 118 3.91 8.27 12.54
C ALA A 118 3.21 7.21 11.70
N ALA A 119 3.93 6.49 10.84
CA ALA A 119 3.39 5.38 10.08
C ALA A 119 2.94 4.22 10.99
N HIS A 120 3.72 3.87 12.02
CA HIS A 120 3.32 2.91 13.04
C HIS A 120 2.05 3.37 13.78
N THR A 121 1.98 4.66 14.14
CA THR A 121 0.82 5.25 14.81
C THR A 121 -0.43 5.14 13.95
N VAL A 122 -0.34 5.53 12.67
CA VAL A 122 -1.42 5.39 11.68
C VAL A 122 -1.83 3.92 11.51
N THR A 123 -0.87 3.00 11.41
CA THR A 123 -1.14 1.56 11.35
C THR A 123 -1.94 1.06 12.56
N HIS A 124 -1.55 1.48 13.77
CA HIS A 124 -2.28 1.13 15.00
C HIS A 124 -3.69 1.73 15.02
N GLN A 125 -3.89 2.93 14.49
CA GLN A 125 -5.21 3.55 14.38
C GLN A 125 -6.11 2.80 13.38
N ILE A 126 -5.57 2.38 12.22
CA ILE A 126 -6.30 1.54 11.25
C ILE A 126 -6.73 0.22 11.89
N LEU A 127 -5.84 -0.42 12.66
CA LEU A 127 -6.17 -1.63 13.41
C LEU A 127 -7.24 -1.42 14.48
N ALA A 128 -7.19 -0.29 15.20
CA ALA A 128 -8.19 0.05 16.20
C ALA A 128 -9.56 0.24 15.56
N PHE A 129 -9.63 0.91 14.41
CA PHE A 129 -10.85 1.05 13.61
C PHE A 129 -11.40 -0.31 13.18
N HIS A 130 -10.57 -1.18 12.60
CA HIS A 130 -11.00 -2.54 12.24
C HIS A 130 -11.56 -3.29 13.45
N ARG A 131 -10.89 -3.23 14.61
CA ARG A 131 -11.36 -3.94 15.81
C ARG A 131 -12.67 -3.40 16.36
N ALA A 132 -12.93 -2.10 16.22
CA ALA A 132 -14.18 -1.49 16.65
C ALA A 132 -15.35 -1.84 15.73
N GLU A 133 -15.11 -1.86 14.41
CA GLU A 133 -16.18 -1.96 13.40
C GLU A 133 -16.30 -3.33 12.73
N ALA A 134 -15.34 -4.26 12.91
CA ALA A 134 -15.33 -5.56 12.22
C ALA A 134 -16.60 -6.41 12.42
N ALA A 135 -17.29 -6.26 13.56
CA ALA A 135 -18.54 -6.97 13.82
C ALA A 135 -19.76 -6.35 13.12
N ALA A 136 -19.65 -5.08 12.69
CA ALA A 136 -20.71 -4.31 12.07
C ALA A 136 -20.57 -4.20 10.54
N PHE A 137 -19.42 -4.56 9.97
CA PHE A 137 -19.19 -4.47 8.54
C PHE A 137 -20.15 -5.34 7.72
N SER A 138 -20.75 -4.73 6.70
CA SER A 138 -21.31 -5.44 5.57
C SER A 138 -20.19 -6.04 4.71
N SER A 139 -20.53 -7.03 3.86
CA SER A 139 -19.59 -7.62 2.90
C SER A 139 -18.92 -6.56 2.01
N ARG A 140 -19.66 -5.51 1.65
CA ARG A 140 -19.13 -4.43 0.80
C ARG A 140 -18.16 -3.53 1.56
N GLU A 141 -18.45 -3.21 2.81
CA GLU A 141 -17.55 -2.41 3.65
C GLU A 141 -16.25 -3.17 3.98
N ALA A 142 -16.33 -4.49 4.17
CA ALA A 142 -15.14 -5.32 4.35
C ALA A 142 -14.23 -5.31 3.11
N GLU A 143 -14.79 -5.38 1.90
CA GLU A 143 -14.02 -5.23 0.65
C GLU A 143 -13.36 -3.84 0.55
N LEU A 144 -14.10 -2.77 0.85
CA LEU A 144 -13.57 -1.41 0.83
C LEU A 144 -12.46 -1.22 1.86
N PHE A 145 -12.59 -1.81 3.05
CA PHE A 145 -11.56 -1.78 4.07
C PHE A 145 -10.31 -2.57 3.65
N SER A 146 -10.45 -3.69 2.95
CA SER A 146 -9.32 -4.42 2.36
C SER A 146 -8.61 -3.59 1.28
N GLN A 147 -9.37 -2.88 0.43
CA GLN A 147 -8.81 -1.94 -0.55
C GLN A 147 -8.10 -0.76 0.13
N PHE A 148 -8.68 -0.22 1.20
CA PHE A 148 -8.07 0.82 2.04
C PHE A 148 -6.71 0.36 2.59
N CYS A 149 -6.64 -0.84 3.17
CA CYS A 149 -5.39 -1.40 3.69
C CYS A 149 -4.36 -1.64 2.58
N SER A 150 -4.82 -2.08 1.41
CA SER A 150 -3.95 -2.26 0.24
C SER A 150 -3.39 -0.92 -0.24
N ALA A 151 -4.21 0.12 -0.34
CA ALA A 151 -3.78 1.46 -0.74
C ALA A 151 -2.79 2.07 0.27
N TYR A 152 -2.98 1.81 1.56
CA TYR A 152 -2.02 2.19 2.59
C TYR A 152 -0.66 1.50 2.38
N ALA A 153 -0.66 0.18 2.16
CA ALA A 153 0.55 -0.64 2.05
C ALA A 153 1.30 -0.47 0.72
N GLU A 154 0.59 -0.46 -0.41
CA GLU A 154 1.15 -0.53 -1.76
C GLU A 154 1.36 0.85 -2.40
N ASP A 155 0.54 1.85 -2.03
CA ASP A 155 0.60 3.18 -2.63
C ASP A 155 1.21 4.21 -1.67
N LEU A 156 0.64 4.37 -0.48
CA LEU A 156 1.02 5.45 0.43
C LEU A 156 2.45 5.28 0.98
N LEU A 157 2.76 4.14 1.60
CA LEU A 157 4.07 3.91 2.23
C LEU A 157 5.23 3.96 1.21
N PRO A 158 5.15 3.31 0.02
CA PRO A 158 6.20 3.40 -0.98
C PRO A 158 6.36 4.83 -1.54
N PHE A 159 5.25 5.56 -1.70
CA PHE A 159 5.30 6.96 -2.13
C PHE A 159 6.01 7.86 -1.10
N LEU A 160 5.68 7.72 0.19
CA LEU A 160 6.36 8.44 1.28
C LEU A 160 7.86 8.10 1.33
N ASN A 161 8.21 6.82 1.18
CA ASN A 161 9.60 6.38 1.10
C ASN A 161 10.34 7.02 -0.08
N ARG A 162 9.69 7.13 -1.24
CA ARG A 162 10.25 7.82 -2.41
C ARG A 162 10.44 9.31 -2.16
N CYS A 163 9.47 9.98 -1.52
CA CYS A 163 9.61 11.39 -1.13
C CYS A 163 10.79 11.59 -0.18
N LEU A 164 10.96 10.70 0.81
CA LEU A 164 12.07 10.72 1.74
C LEU A 164 13.42 10.56 1.02
N GLN A 165 13.54 9.61 0.10
CA GLN A 165 14.76 9.39 -0.69
C GLN A 165 15.08 10.55 -1.65
N LEU A 166 14.09 11.33 -2.07
CA LEU A 166 14.32 12.55 -2.86
C LEU A 166 14.77 13.71 -1.97
N LEU A 167 14.26 13.79 -0.74
CA LEU A 167 14.69 14.78 0.24
C LEU A 167 16.11 14.48 0.77
N PHE A 168 16.44 13.20 0.91
CA PHE A 168 17.75 12.70 1.35
C PHE A 168 18.30 11.66 0.37
N PRO A 169 18.91 12.10 -0.76
CA PRO A 169 19.44 11.19 -1.76
C PRO A 169 20.46 10.20 -1.16
N PRO A 170 20.27 8.87 -1.31
CA PRO A 170 21.17 7.87 -0.75
C PRO A 170 22.64 8.05 -1.17
N ALA A 171 22.86 8.49 -2.42
CA ALA A 171 24.19 8.81 -2.93
C ALA A 171 24.86 9.95 -2.14
N GLN A 172 24.08 10.98 -1.77
CA GLN A 172 24.60 12.12 -1.02
C GLN A 172 24.86 11.75 0.45
N LEU A 173 23.98 10.94 1.05
CA LEU A 173 24.19 10.39 2.40
C LEU A 173 25.47 9.54 2.47
N ALA A 174 25.63 8.62 1.52
CA ALA A 174 26.82 7.76 1.43
C ALA A 174 28.11 8.58 1.29
N LEU A 175 28.09 9.64 0.47
CA LEU A 175 29.23 10.56 0.30
C LEU A 175 29.58 11.28 1.60
N VAL A 176 28.60 11.81 2.33
CA VAL A 176 28.84 12.53 3.59
C VAL A 176 29.36 11.59 4.69
N LEU A 177 28.88 10.35 4.71
CA LEU A 177 29.30 9.32 5.66
C LEU A 177 30.65 8.67 5.29
N GLY A 178 31.16 8.93 4.08
CA GLY A 178 32.41 8.33 3.59
C GLY A 178 32.33 6.82 3.34
N VAL A 179 31.13 6.30 3.11
CA VAL A 179 30.88 4.86 2.88
C VAL A 179 30.33 4.61 1.48
N PRO A 180 30.58 3.43 0.88
CA PRO A 180 29.93 3.07 -0.38
C PRO A 180 28.41 2.93 -0.18
N ALA A 181 27.62 3.30 -1.19
CA ALA A 181 26.15 3.27 -1.12
C ALA A 181 25.58 1.87 -0.77
N SER A 182 26.28 0.79 -1.12
CA SER A 182 25.92 -0.58 -0.76
C SER A 182 25.94 -0.86 0.75
N GLN A 183 26.64 -0.04 1.54
CA GLN A 183 26.73 -0.18 2.98
C GLN A 183 25.76 0.75 3.73
N LEU A 184 25.01 1.61 3.02
CA LEU A 184 24.10 2.56 3.65
C LEU A 184 22.95 1.85 4.40
N ALA A 185 22.49 0.71 3.89
CA ALA A 185 21.48 -0.14 4.54
C ALA A 185 21.91 -0.66 5.93
N ARG A 186 23.22 -0.63 6.25
CA ARG A 186 23.74 -1.05 7.57
C ARG A 186 23.58 0.03 8.65
N PHE A 187 23.17 1.25 8.27
CA PHE A 187 23.00 2.39 9.17
C PHE A 187 21.51 2.63 9.45
N ASP A 188 20.81 1.62 9.99
CA ASP A 188 19.40 1.70 10.43
C ASP A 188 18.45 2.38 9.43
N GLY A 189 18.57 2.04 8.15
CA GLY A 189 17.66 2.55 7.13
C GLY A 189 17.70 4.06 6.95
N LEU A 190 18.89 4.69 6.98
CA LEU A 190 19.03 6.13 6.74
C LEU A 190 18.35 6.58 5.43
N GLY A 191 17.27 7.37 5.56
CA GLY A 191 16.50 7.86 4.41
C GLY A 191 15.59 6.82 3.77
N CYS A 192 15.29 5.70 4.44
CA CYS A 192 14.30 4.73 3.99
C CYS A 192 13.40 4.23 5.13
N ILE A 193 12.10 4.11 4.85
CA ILE A 193 11.12 3.57 5.79
C ILE A 193 11.19 2.03 5.74
N ASP A 194 11.23 1.37 6.90
CA ASP A 194 11.01 -0.08 6.98
C ASP A 194 9.51 -0.41 6.84
N VAL A 195 9.07 -0.54 5.59
CA VAL A 195 7.67 -0.84 5.25
C VAL A 195 7.22 -2.17 5.87
N ALA A 196 8.10 -3.16 5.97
CA ALA A 196 7.76 -4.47 6.52
C ALA A 196 7.49 -4.37 8.03
N ALA A 197 8.32 -3.63 8.78
CA ALA A 197 8.09 -3.38 10.19
C ALA A 197 6.79 -2.60 10.45
N VAL A 198 6.50 -1.59 9.61
CA VAL A 198 5.26 -0.80 9.71
C VAL A 198 4.03 -1.67 9.45
N LEU A 199 4.08 -2.56 8.45
CA LEU A 199 2.94 -3.39 8.07
C LEU A 199 2.79 -4.68 8.88
N GLN A 200 3.79 -5.09 9.66
CA GLN A 200 3.74 -6.30 10.51
C GLN A 200 2.43 -6.42 11.32
N PRO A 201 1.88 -5.35 11.93
CA PRO A 201 0.62 -5.44 12.66
C PRO A 201 -0.61 -5.68 11.77
N LEU A 202 -0.56 -5.34 10.47
CA LEU A 202 -1.65 -5.45 9.49
C LEU A 202 -1.59 -6.71 8.63
N ASP A 203 -0.55 -7.53 8.78
CA ASP A 203 -0.26 -8.67 7.89
C ASP A 203 -1.46 -9.64 7.76
N PHE A 204 -2.14 -9.94 8.87
CA PHE A 204 -3.32 -10.81 8.88
C PHE A 204 -4.53 -10.28 8.09
N LEU A 205 -4.61 -8.97 7.85
CA LEU A 205 -5.66 -8.33 7.03
C LEU A 205 -5.28 -8.30 5.56
N LEU A 206 -3.98 -8.14 5.27
CA LEU A 206 -3.44 -8.12 3.91
C LEU A 206 -3.42 -9.52 3.30
N SER A 207 -3.05 -10.56 4.07
CA SER A 207 -3.02 -11.95 3.58
C SER A 207 -4.40 -12.53 3.24
N GLN A 208 -5.49 -12.02 3.82
CA GLN A 208 -6.86 -12.49 3.50
C GLN A 208 -7.30 -12.16 2.06
N LYS A 209 -6.57 -11.27 1.36
CA LYS A 209 -6.81 -10.92 -0.05
C LYS A 209 -6.04 -11.83 -1.01
N GLU A 210 -5.01 -12.54 -0.55
CA GLU A 210 -4.08 -13.31 -1.40
C GLU A 210 -4.49 -14.78 -1.56
N GLU A 211 -5.76 -15.13 -1.35
CA GLU A 211 -6.28 -16.44 -1.76
C GLU A 211 -6.56 -16.38 -3.28
N PRO A 212 -5.71 -16.97 -4.13
CA PRO A 212 -5.89 -16.90 -5.56
C PRO A 212 -7.06 -17.81 -5.92
N ALA A 213 -8.08 -17.24 -6.58
CA ALA A 213 -9.09 -18.04 -7.25
C ALA A 213 -8.40 -19.09 -8.14
N PRO A 214 -8.71 -20.39 -8.01
CA PRO A 214 -8.05 -21.41 -8.81
C PRO A 214 -8.30 -21.12 -10.29
N PRO A 215 -7.28 -21.28 -11.16
CA PRO A 215 -7.42 -20.96 -12.57
C PRO A 215 -8.46 -21.89 -13.20
N GLU A 216 -9.53 -21.31 -13.73
CA GLU A 216 -10.43 -21.99 -14.65
C GLU A 216 -9.60 -22.41 -15.86
N ILE A 217 -9.29 -23.71 -15.94
CA ILE A 217 -8.65 -24.31 -17.10
C ILE A 217 -9.67 -24.25 -18.24
N THR A 218 -9.48 -23.27 -19.12
CA THR A 218 -10.09 -23.20 -20.43
C THR A 218 -9.73 -24.45 -21.22
N ALA A 219 -10.64 -25.42 -21.22
CA ALA A 219 -10.53 -26.63 -22.02
C ALA A 219 -10.89 -26.31 -23.47
N GLU A 220 -9.94 -25.81 -24.25
CA GLU A 220 -10.03 -25.81 -25.71
C GLU A 220 -8.75 -26.38 -26.36
N LEU A 221 -8.99 -27.41 -27.18
CA LEU A 221 -8.22 -27.91 -28.33
C LEU A 221 -7.05 -28.88 -28.09
N SER A 222 -7.26 -30.14 -28.50
CA SER A 222 -6.48 -30.74 -29.60
C SER A 222 -7.11 -32.06 -30.10
N SER A 223 -7.82 -31.93 -31.21
CA SER A 223 -8.22 -32.98 -32.15
C SER A 223 -7.06 -33.37 -33.08
N LEU A 224 -6.94 -34.68 -33.39
CA LEU A 224 -6.47 -35.35 -34.64
C LEU A 224 -6.09 -36.81 -34.25
N GLY A 225 -6.93 -37.84 -34.47
CA GLY A 225 -7.09 -38.61 -35.73
C GLY A 225 -6.01 -39.72 -35.80
N VAL A 226 -6.30 -41.03 -35.78
CA VAL A 226 -6.69 -41.85 -36.95
C VAL A 226 -7.09 -43.29 -36.50
N GLU A 227 -8.19 -43.77 -37.11
CA GLU A 227 -8.71 -45.13 -37.47
C GLU A 227 -8.02 -46.43 -36.97
N THR A 228 -8.70 -47.58 -36.80
CA THR A 228 -9.27 -48.40 -37.91
C THR A 228 -10.20 -49.57 -37.44
N GLN A 229 -11.35 -49.68 -38.14
CA GLN A 229 -12.18 -50.86 -38.54
C GLN A 229 -13.06 -51.73 -37.60
N LEU A 230 -14.37 -51.51 -37.79
CA LEU A 230 -15.55 -52.40 -37.89
C LEU A 230 -15.32 -53.76 -38.62
N PRO A 231 -16.18 -54.81 -38.44
CA PRO A 231 -17.49 -54.86 -39.13
C PRO A 231 -18.70 -55.48 -38.37
N GLU A 232 -19.83 -54.79 -38.55
CA GLU A 232 -21.23 -55.21 -38.79
C GLU A 232 -21.66 -56.69 -38.74
N SER A 233 -22.83 -56.95 -38.12
CA SER A 233 -23.95 -57.65 -38.76
C SER A 233 -25.24 -57.63 -37.89
N GLU A 234 -26.28 -56.98 -38.40
CA GLU A 234 -27.70 -57.35 -38.19
C GLU A 234 -28.14 -58.20 -39.41
N PRO A 235 -29.24 -59.00 -39.42
CA PRO A 235 -30.57 -58.63 -38.91
C PRO A 235 -31.50 -59.79 -38.42
N THR A 236 -32.72 -59.43 -37.98
CA THR A 236 -34.03 -60.02 -38.39
C THR A 236 -35.00 -60.45 -37.27
N ARG A 237 -36.22 -59.90 -37.38
CA ARG A 237 -37.55 -60.23 -36.83
C ARG A 237 -37.81 -61.69 -36.39
N SER A 238 -38.56 -61.88 -35.29
CA SER A 238 -39.90 -62.56 -35.24
C SER A 238 -40.41 -62.80 -33.80
N SER A 239 -41.73 -62.91 -33.70
CA SER A 239 -42.67 -62.86 -32.56
C SER A 239 -42.72 -64.13 -31.65
N PRO A 240 -43.56 -64.16 -30.58
CA PRO A 240 -43.53 -65.08 -29.42
C PRO A 240 -44.38 -66.36 -29.67
N PRO A 241 -44.63 -67.33 -28.74
CA PRO A 241 -45.45 -67.14 -27.51
C PRO A 241 -45.19 -68.13 -26.32
N ASP A 242 -45.95 -67.88 -25.24
CA ASP A 242 -46.54 -68.81 -24.25
C ASP A 242 -45.70 -69.79 -23.41
N CYS A 243 -45.70 -69.57 -22.09
CA CYS A 243 -46.35 -70.47 -21.12
C CYS A 243 -46.29 -69.87 -19.69
N GLU A 244 -47.40 -69.28 -19.25
CA GLU A 244 -47.90 -69.47 -17.88
C GLU A 244 -48.36 -70.94 -17.72
N PRO A 245 -48.49 -71.55 -16.50
CA PRO A 245 -49.11 -70.90 -15.34
C PRO A 245 -48.64 -71.32 -13.92
N THR A 246 -49.28 -70.67 -12.95
CA THR A 246 -49.70 -71.17 -11.61
C THR A 246 -48.66 -71.28 -10.49
N ALA A 247 -48.79 -70.41 -9.48
CA ALA A 247 -49.41 -70.71 -8.17
C ALA A 247 -48.99 -69.59 -7.18
N ASP A 248 -49.92 -68.74 -6.76
CA ASP A 248 -50.65 -68.86 -5.48
C ASP A 248 -49.75 -68.58 -4.25
N GLN A 249 -49.79 -67.35 -3.72
CA GLN A 249 -50.39 -66.99 -2.41
C GLN A 249 -49.79 -65.72 -1.81
N GLN A 250 -50.70 -64.90 -1.29
CA GLN A 250 -50.51 -63.61 -0.65
C GLN A 250 -49.69 -63.66 0.65
N PRO A 251 -49.15 -62.50 1.09
CA PRO A 251 -48.47 -62.34 2.35
C PRO A 251 -49.45 -62.16 3.52
N ASP A 252 -49.06 -62.68 4.69
CA ASP A 252 -49.59 -62.31 6.01
C ASP A 252 -49.51 -60.78 6.23
N GLU A 253 -50.65 -60.11 6.37
CA GLU A 253 -51.18 -59.41 7.57
C GLU A 253 -52.45 -58.61 7.25
#